data_AF-A0AA37M9E9-F1
#
_entry.id   AF-A0AA37M9E9-F1
#
_cell.length_a   1.000
_cell.length_b   1.000
_cell.length_c   1.000
_cell.angle_alpha   90.00
_cell.angle_beta   90.00
_cell.angle_gamma   90.00
#
_symmetry.space_group_name_H-M   'P 1'
#
loop_
_entity.id
_entity.type
_entity.pdbx_description
1 polymer ?
#
loop_
_entity_poly.entity_id
_entity_poly.type
_entity_poly.pdbx_seq_one_letter_code
_entity_poly.pdbx_strand_id
1 'polypeptide(L)'
;MASSQAAQRKASTSARWKRETRVFFNAYVSGANYVGTYDPEMMAAPGGFPVVMAGKIIGAIGCAGGTGDQDALICQAGAETVK
;
A
#
# COMPACT_ATOMS: atom_id res chain seq x y z
N MET A 1 6.42 -14.68 -9.90
CA MET A 1 6.58 -13.37 -10.58
C MET A 1 5.41 -12.41 -10.34
N ALA A 2 4.17 -12.87 -10.15
CA ALA A 2 3.04 -11.95 -9.88
C ALA A 2 3.16 -11.17 -8.56
N SER A 3 3.66 -11.81 -7.49
CA SER A 3 3.81 -11.19 -6.17
C SER A 3 4.83 -10.06 -6.14
N SER A 4 5.98 -10.19 -6.81
CA SER A 4 7.01 -9.14 -6.82
C SER A 4 6.49 -7.83 -7.44
N GLN A 5 5.79 -7.92 -8.57
CA GLN A 5 5.20 -6.75 -9.22
C GLN A 5 4.05 -6.16 -8.38
N ALA A 6 3.21 -7.01 -7.76
CA ALA A 6 2.15 -6.56 -6.87
C ALA A 6 2.70 -5.80 -5.65
N ALA A 7 3.75 -6.32 -5.01
CA ALA A 7 4.43 -5.66 -3.89
C ALA A 7 4.95 -4.27 -4.28
N GLN A 8 5.64 -4.17 -5.43
CA GLN A 8 6.15 -2.90 -5.96
C GLN A 8 5.03 -1.90 -6.25
N ARG A 9 3.91 -2.35 -6.83
CA ARG A 9 2.76 -1.46 -7.12
C ARG A 9 2.05 -0.99 -5.85
N LYS A 10 1.92 -1.85 -4.83
CA LYS A 10 1.39 -1.45 -3.51
C LYS A 10 2.28 -0.40 -2.85
N ALA A 11 3.60 -0.58 -2.89
CA ALA A 11 4.56 0.41 -2.40
C ALA A 11 4.45 1.74 -3.15
N SER A 12 4.48 1.70 -4.50
CA SER A 12 4.33 2.89 -5.36
C SER A 12 3.03 3.65 -5.08
N THR A 13 1.91 2.93 -4.96
CA THR A 13 0.61 3.50 -4.59
C THR A 13 0.70 4.23 -3.25
N SER A 14 1.28 3.59 -2.25
CA SER A 14 1.38 4.18 -0.92
C SER A 14 2.28 5.41 -0.89
N ALA A 15 3.40 5.40 -1.64
CA ALA A 15 4.30 6.53 -1.76
C ALA A 15 3.64 7.74 -2.44
N ARG A 16 2.93 7.51 -3.57
CA ARG A 16 2.29 8.57 -4.35
C ARG A 16 1.16 9.24 -3.58
N TRP A 17 0.32 8.42 -2.96
CA TRP A 17 -0.90 8.90 -2.30
C TRP A 17 -0.73 9.16 -0.81
N LYS A 18 0.45 8.86 -0.25
CA LYS A 18 0.83 9.14 1.14
C LYS A 18 -0.09 8.49 2.17
N ARG A 19 -0.61 7.29 1.85
CA ARG A 19 -1.57 6.53 2.67
C ARG A 19 -1.34 5.04 2.48
N GLU A 20 -1.76 4.24 3.45
CA GLU A 20 -1.78 2.79 3.30
C GLU A 20 -2.73 2.35 2.16
N THR A 21 -2.42 1.25 1.48
CA THR A 21 -3.24 0.79 0.35
C THR A 21 -4.64 0.31 0.79
N ARG A 22 -4.79 -0.08 2.05
CA ARG A 22 -6.08 -0.46 2.67
C ARG A 22 -7.15 0.63 2.54
N VAL A 23 -6.76 1.91 2.57
CA VAL A 23 -7.72 3.02 2.41
C VAL A 23 -8.43 2.93 1.06
N PHE A 24 -7.71 2.59 -0.01
CA PHE A 24 -8.29 2.42 -1.34
C PHE A 24 -9.13 1.14 -1.44
N PHE A 25 -8.69 0.05 -0.82
CA PHE A 25 -9.49 -1.17 -0.71
C PHE A 25 -10.85 -0.88 -0.08
N ASN A 26 -10.86 -0.22 1.08
CA ASN A 26 -12.06 0.11 1.83
C ASN A 26 -12.99 1.01 1.03
N ALA A 27 -12.45 2.01 0.32
CA ALA A 27 -13.23 2.88 -0.54
C ALA A 27 -13.89 2.08 -1.69
N TYR A 28 -13.12 1.20 -2.35
CA TYR A 28 -13.62 0.36 -3.43
C TYR A 28 -14.78 -0.54 -2.98
N VAL A 29 -14.61 -1.27 -1.87
CA VAL A 29 -15.67 -2.16 -1.35
C VAL A 29 -16.88 -1.40 -0.79
N SER A 30 -16.71 -0.13 -0.44
CA SER A 30 -17.81 0.76 -0.01
C SER A 30 -18.59 1.37 -1.18
N GLY A 31 -18.30 0.98 -2.42
CA GLY A 31 -18.98 1.46 -3.62
C GLY A 31 -18.37 2.71 -4.26
N ALA A 32 -17.27 3.24 -3.71
CA ALA A 32 -16.52 4.34 -4.33
C ALA A 32 -15.62 3.83 -5.46
N ASN A 33 -16.19 3.16 -6.47
CA ASN A 33 -15.46 2.51 -7.57
C ASN A 33 -14.55 3.47 -8.35
N TYR A 34 -14.86 4.77 -8.34
CA TYR A 34 -14.04 5.81 -8.98
C TYR A 34 -12.62 5.91 -8.41
N VAL A 35 -12.33 5.37 -7.21
CA VAL A 35 -10.94 5.37 -6.71
C VAL A 35 -9.99 4.61 -7.64
N GLY A 36 -10.50 3.60 -8.36
CA GLY A 36 -9.76 2.87 -9.38
C GLY A 36 -9.34 3.72 -10.59
N THR A 37 -9.95 4.90 -10.78
CA THR A 37 -9.67 5.79 -11.93
C THR A 37 -8.64 6.87 -11.61
N TYR A 38 -8.15 6.93 -10.36
CA TYR A 38 -7.20 7.96 -9.93
C TYR A 38 -5.79 7.79 -10.53
N ASP A 39 -5.33 6.54 -10.64
CA ASP A 39 -4.01 6.22 -11.17
C ASP A 39 -4.07 4.83 -11.82
N PRO A 40 -3.72 4.68 -13.11
CA PRO A 40 -3.72 3.39 -13.80
C PRO A 40 -2.75 2.37 -13.17
N GLU A 41 -1.72 2.84 -12.47
CA GLU A 41 -0.75 1.98 -11.79
C GLU A 41 -1.17 1.62 -10.36
N MET A 42 -2.26 2.19 -9.85
CA MET A 42 -2.73 1.98 -8.48
C MET A 42 -3.00 0.50 -8.19
N MET A 43 -2.53 0.03 -7.04
CA MET A 43 -2.90 -1.27 -6.49
C MET A 43 -3.57 -1.07 -5.13
N ALA A 44 -4.91 -1.15 -5.14
CA ALA A 44 -5.73 -0.96 -3.95
C ALA A 44 -5.68 -2.12 -2.95
N ALA A 45 -5.07 -3.25 -3.29
CA ALA A 45 -4.98 -4.39 -2.38
C ALA A 45 -4.15 -4.04 -1.11
N PRO A 46 -4.60 -4.44 0.10
CA PRO A 46 -3.87 -4.18 1.34
C PRO A 46 -2.43 -4.71 1.32
N GLY A 47 -1.50 -4.01 1.97
CA GLY A 47 -0.09 -4.41 2.06
C GLY A 47 0.94 -3.35 1.66
N GLY A 48 0.54 -2.13 1.30
CA GLY A 48 1.46 -1.01 1.08
C GLY A 48 1.34 0.06 2.17
N PHE A 49 2.47 0.54 2.69
CA PHE A 49 2.55 1.54 3.76
C PHE A 49 3.60 2.62 3.47
N PRO A 50 3.35 3.90 3.81
CA PRO A 50 4.36 4.94 3.71
C PRO A 50 5.42 4.73 4.79
N VAL A 51 6.68 4.99 4.46
CA VAL A 51 7.79 5.01 5.42
C VAL A 51 8.01 6.46 5.85
N VAL A 52 7.89 6.71 7.16
CA VAL A 52 8.00 8.05 7.74
C VAL A 52 9.23 8.12 8.62
N MET A 53 10.04 9.15 8.44
CA MET A 53 11.22 9.45 9.25
C MET A 53 11.21 10.93 9.60
N ALA A 54 11.35 11.27 10.87
CA ALA A 54 11.32 12.66 11.36
C ALA A 54 10.10 13.47 10.82
N GLY A 55 8.92 12.85 10.78
CA GLY A 55 7.68 13.46 10.30
C GLY A 55 7.58 13.65 8.78
N LYS A 56 8.54 13.16 8.00
CA LYS A 56 8.55 13.23 6.53
C LYS A 56 8.38 11.83 5.93
N ILE A 57 7.56 11.72 4.89
CA ILE A 57 7.47 10.50 4.09
C ILE A 57 8.72 10.43 3.22
N ILE A 58 9.56 9.41 3.45
CA ILE A 58 10.82 9.18 2.72
C ILE A 58 10.70 8.08 1.66
N GLY A 59 9.56 7.39 1.62
CA GLY A 59 9.30 6.30 0.68
C GLY A 59 8.09 5.49 1.10
N ALA A 60 8.01 4.25 0.63
CA ALA A 60 6.99 3.29 1.02
C ALA A 60 7.53 1.86 0.90
N ILE A 61 6.89 0.96 1.63
CA ILE A 61 7.13 -0.49 1.59
C ILE A 61 5.85 -1.19 1.11
N GLY A 62 6.00 -2.34 0.44
CA GLY A 62 4.89 -3.13 -0.09
C GLY A 62 5.15 -4.63 0.01
N CYS A 63 4.13 -5.37 0.45
CA CYS A 63 4.17 -6.81 0.63
C CYS A 63 3.12 -7.47 -0.24
N ALA A 64 3.47 -8.59 -0.85
CA ALA A 64 2.54 -9.43 -1.60
C ALA A 64 2.99 -10.89 -1.56
N GLY A 65 2.05 -11.78 -1.26
CA GLY A 65 2.28 -13.23 -1.29
C GLY A 65 1.34 -14.00 -0.37
N GLY A 66 0.82 -13.35 0.68
CA GLY A 66 -0.19 -13.91 1.57
C GLY A 66 -1.60 -13.39 1.26
N THR A 67 -2.49 -13.48 2.25
CA THR A 67 -3.74 -12.72 2.25
C THR A 67 -3.46 -11.22 2.39
N GLY A 68 -4.43 -10.38 2.02
CA GLY A 68 -4.27 -8.92 2.20
C GLY A 68 -3.98 -8.52 3.65
N ASP A 69 -4.55 -9.23 4.63
CA ASP A 69 -4.30 -8.97 6.05
C ASP A 69 -2.90 -9.41 6.48
N GLN A 70 -2.40 -10.55 5.97
CA GLN A 70 -1.02 -11.00 6.22
C GLN A 70 0.01 -10.04 5.61
N ASP A 71 -0.21 -9.64 4.36
CA ASP A 71 0.63 -8.65 3.67
C ASP A 71 0.64 -7.32 4.43
N ALA A 72 -0.52 -6.89 4.93
CA ALA A 72 -0.65 -5.65 5.70
C ALA A 72 0.11 -5.72 7.03
N LEU A 73 -0.08 -6.79 7.80
CA LEU A 73 0.58 -7.00 9.08
C LEU A 73 2.11 -6.95 8.97
N ILE A 74 2.68 -7.68 8.01
CA ILE A 74 4.13 -7.79 7.84
C ILE A 74 4.74 -6.44 7.41
N CYS A 75 4.13 -5.78 6.42
CA CYS A 75 4.68 -4.53 5.91
C CYS A 75 4.48 -3.36 6.86
N GLN A 76 3.40 -3.33 7.65
CA GLN A 76 3.24 -2.35 8.71
C GLN A 76 4.38 -2.47 9.73
N ALA A 77 4.63 -3.68 10.24
CA ALA A 77 5.73 -3.92 11.17
C ALA A 77 7.09 -3.47 10.59
N GLY A 78 7.33 -3.73 9.30
CA GLY A 78 8.52 -3.27 8.60
C GLY A 78 8.63 -1.75 8.49
N ALA A 79 7.54 -1.06 8.14
CA ALA A 79 7.51 0.39 8.03
C ALA A 79 7.80 1.09 9.37
N GLU A 80 7.28 0.52 10.47
CA GLU A 80 7.43 1.04 11.83
C GLU A 80 8.84 0.87 12.42
N THR A 81 9.71 0.08 11.77
CA THR A 81 11.12 -0.04 12.20
C THR A 81 11.93 1.24 11.95
N VAL A 82 11.46 2.12 11.06
CA VAL A 82 12.09 3.39 10.71
C VAL A 82 11.50 4.50 11.60
N LYS A 83 12.37 5.28 12.26
CA LYS A 83 12.01 6.38 13.18
C LYS A 83 12.55 7.72 12.67
#